data_AF-A0A839TBR6-F1
#
_entry.id   AF-A0A839TBR6-F1
#
_cell.length_a   1.000
_cell.length_b   1.000
_cell.length_c   1.000
_cell.angle_alpha   90.00
_cell.angle_beta   90.00
_cell.angle_gamma   90.00
#
_symmetry.space_group_name_H-M   'P 1'
#
loop_
_entity.id
_entity.type
_entity.pdbx_description
1 polymer ?
#
loop_
_entity_poly.entity_id
_entity_poly.type
_entity_poly.pdbx_seq_one_letter_code
_entity_poly.pdbx_strand_id
1 'polypeptide(L)'
;GSTLELYRQILQLRHKYSLGNGQVQWLDADKDVLAFDNGDLRIIINFGTKAVALPANRKVLLSSEALQEDKLPGNTAVWLTRS
;
A
#
# COMPACT_ATOMS: atom_id res chain seq x y z
N GLY A 1 -13.68 -6.89 9.15
CA GLY A 1 -13.67 -7.13 7.70
C GLY A 1 -13.18 -8.55 7.47
N SER A 2 -13.82 -9.31 6.59
CA SER A 2 -13.27 -10.60 6.16
C SER A 2 -12.27 -10.39 5.03
N THR A 3 -11.49 -11.42 4.71
CA THR A 3 -10.64 -11.46 3.52
C THR A 3 -11.42 -11.09 2.24
N LEU A 4 -12.67 -11.56 2.10
CA LEU A 4 -13.52 -11.23 0.95
C LEU A 4 -13.82 -9.73 0.86
N GLU A 5 -14.12 -9.08 1.98
CA GLU A 5 -14.40 -7.64 1.99
C GLU A 5 -13.16 -6.84 1.58
N LEU A 6 -11.98 -7.23 2.07
CA LEU A 6 -10.70 -6.66 1.64
C LEU A 6 -10.52 -6.80 0.11
N TYR A 7 -10.74 -7.99 -0.45
CA TYR A 7 -10.63 -8.19 -1.90
C TYR A 7 -11.65 -7.37 -2.71
N ARG A 8 -12.88 -7.21 -2.22
CA ARG A 8 -13.88 -6.35 -2.88
C ARG A 8 -13.41 -4.90 -2.92
N GLN A 9 -12.85 -4.39 -1.83
CA GLN A 9 -12.27 -3.05 -1.78
C GLN A 9 -11.07 -2.89 -2.73
N ILE A 10 -10.18 -3.88 -2.79
CA ILE A 10 -9.05 -3.91 -3.74
C ILE A 10 -9.54 -3.79 -5.18
N LEU A 11 -10.55 -4.57 -5.58
CA LEU A 11 -11.08 -4.55 -6.94
C LEU A 11 -11.76 -3.22 -7.29
N GLN A 12 -12.50 -2.64 -6.35
CA GLN A 12 -13.10 -1.31 -6.52
C GLN A 12 -12.04 -0.22 -6.71
N LEU A 13 -10.99 -0.23 -5.89
CA LEU A 13 -9.88 0.72 -6.01
C LEU A 13 -9.10 0.51 -7.31
N ARG A 14 -8.84 -0.74 -7.69
CA ARG A 14 -8.19 -1.09 -8.97
C ARG A 14 -8.95 -0.51 -10.16
N HIS A 15 -10.27 -0.64 -10.19
CA HIS A 15 -11.10 -0.04 -11.22
C HIS A 15 -11.06 1.50 -11.16
N LYS A 16 -11.29 2.08 -9.96
CA LYS A 16 -11.37 3.53 -9.76
C LYS A 16 -10.09 4.27 -10.19
N TYR A 17 -8.92 3.71 -9.89
CA TYR A 17 -7.63 4.30 -10.21
C TYR A 17 -7.01 3.73 -11.50
N SER A 18 -7.76 2.93 -12.27
CA SER A 18 -7.29 2.31 -13.52
C SER A 18 -5.95 1.56 -13.36
N LEU A 19 -5.75 0.91 -12.21
CA LEU A 19 -4.51 0.19 -11.91
C LEU A 19 -4.35 -0.99 -12.88
N GLY A 20 -3.15 -1.10 -13.45
CA GLY A 20 -2.83 -2.07 -14.50
C GLY A 20 -2.80 -1.50 -15.92
N ASN A 21 -3.28 -0.27 -16.11
CA ASN A 21 -3.12 0.47 -17.37
C ASN A 21 -1.96 1.49 -17.31
N GLY A 22 -1.41 1.75 -16.11
CA GLY A 22 -0.31 2.67 -15.87
C GLY A 22 1.07 1.99 -15.89
N GLN A 23 2.12 2.80 -15.73
CA GLN A 23 3.49 2.33 -15.53
C GLN A 23 3.78 2.11 -14.05
N VAL A 24 4.61 1.12 -13.75
CA VAL A 24 5.14 0.87 -12.41
C VAL A 24 6.48 1.57 -12.28
N GLN A 25 6.59 2.46 -11.29
CA GLN A 25 7.85 3.09 -10.91
C GLN A 25 8.30 2.53 -9.57
N TRP A 26 9.41 1.80 -9.58
CA TRP A 26 10.03 1.30 -8.35
C TRP A 26 10.63 2.44 -7.53
N LEU A 27 10.55 2.31 -6.21
CA LEU A 27 11.11 3.26 -5.26
C LEU A 27 12.12 2.53 -4.39
N ASP A 28 13.17 3.23 -3.99
CA ASP A 28 14.09 2.72 -2.98
C ASP A 28 13.34 2.54 -1.66
N ALA A 29 13.62 1.41 -1.02
CA ALA A 29 13.02 1.02 0.25
C ALA A 29 14.00 0.14 1.03
N ASP A 30 13.70 -0.08 2.30
CA ASP A 30 14.47 -1.00 3.13
C ASP A 30 14.44 -2.43 2.56
N LYS A 31 15.44 -3.25 2.94
CA LYS A 31 15.66 -4.60 2.40
C LYS A 31 14.41 -5.49 2.35
N ASP A 32 13.52 -5.38 3.33
CA ASP A 32 12.32 -6.21 3.46
C ASP A 32 11.03 -5.48 3.03
N VAL A 33 11.16 -4.30 2.42
CA VAL A 33 10.05 -3.45 2.00
C VAL A 33 10.06 -3.30 0.49
N LEU A 34 8.90 -3.52 -0.13
CA LEU A 34 8.67 -3.21 -1.53
C LEU A 34 7.83 -1.96 -1.63
N ALA A 35 8.34 -0.93 -2.31
CA ALA A 35 7.60 0.29 -2.57
C ALA A 35 7.62 0.62 -4.07
N PHE A 36 6.45 0.99 -4.60
CA PHE A 36 6.34 1.45 -5.98
C PHE A 36 5.15 2.38 -6.16
N ASP A 37 5.25 3.25 -7.14
CA ASP A 37 4.13 4.05 -7.63
C ASP A 37 3.49 3.36 -8.84
N ASN A 38 2.15 3.40 -8.92
CA ASN A 38 1.37 2.93 -10.05
C ASN A 38 0.25 3.94 -10.31
N GLY A 39 0.44 4.79 -11.32
CA GLY A 39 -0.42 5.95 -11.55
C GLY A 39 -0.42 6.89 -10.35
N ASP A 40 -1.61 7.18 -9.83
CA ASP A 40 -1.82 8.11 -8.71
C ASP A 40 -1.70 7.46 -7.33
N LEU A 41 -1.27 6.20 -7.26
CA LEU A 41 -1.13 5.47 -6.01
C LEU A 41 0.32 5.12 -5.71
N ARG A 42 0.66 5.13 -4.42
CA ARG A 42 1.85 4.48 -3.87
C ARG A 42 1.45 3.22 -3.13
N ILE A 43 2.07 2.10 -3.48
CA ILE A 43 1.87 0.80 -2.85
C ILE A 43 3.14 0.48 -2.06
N ILE A 44 2.97 0.09 -0.80
CA ILE A 44 4.05 -0.34 0.07
C ILE A 44 3.68 -1.70 0.68
N ILE A 45 4.58 -2.67 0.59
CA ILE A 45 4.42 -4.01 1.14
C ILE A 45 5.62 -4.29 2.05
N ASN A 46 5.35 -4.56 3.32
CA ASN A 46 6.38 -4.98 4.27
C ASN A 46 6.39 -6.51 4.36
N PHE A 47 7.39 -7.13 3.74
CA PHE A 47 7.62 -8.57 3.80
C PHE A 47 8.39 -9.00 5.06
N GLY A 48 8.89 -8.05 5.84
CA GLY A 48 9.57 -8.29 7.10
C GLY A 48 8.63 -8.52 8.26
N THR A 49 9.21 -8.73 9.45
CA THR A 49 8.47 -8.90 10.71
C THR A 49 8.45 -7.64 11.57
N LYS A 50 9.31 -6.65 11.27
CA LYS A 50 9.41 -5.39 12.02
C LYS A 50 8.57 -4.31 11.35
N ALA A 51 7.96 -3.45 12.16
CA ALA A 51 7.23 -2.30 11.64
C ALA A 51 8.19 -1.28 10.99
N VAL A 52 7.76 -0.69 9.88
CA VAL A 52 8.53 0.33 9.12
C VAL A 52 7.75 1.63 9.06
N ALA A 53 8.46 2.77 9.02
CA ALA A 53 7.81 4.08 8.98
C ALA A 53 7.08 4.30 7.64
N LEU A 54 5.87 4.88 7.69
CA LEU A 54 5.16 5.29 6.50
C LEU A 54 5.56 6.71 6.07
N PRO A 55 5.47 7.03 4.77
CA PRO A 55 5.67 8.40 4.31
C PRO A 55 4.61 9.32 4.91
N ALA A 56 5.04 10.41 5.53
CA ALA A 56 4.14 11.41 6.10
C ALA A 56 3.25 12.06 5.03
N ASN A 57 2.12 12.62 5.47
CA ASN A 57 1.21 13.43 4.64
C ASN A 57 0.57 12.69 3.45
N ARG A 58 0.37 11.37 3.56
CA ARG A 58 -0.34 10.60 2.53
C ARG A 58 -1.61 9.98 3.09
N LYS A 59 -2.68 10.02 2.29
CA LYS A 59 -3.95 9.41 2.67
C LYS A 59 -3.88 7.91 2.44
N VAL A 60 -4.13 7.13 3.49
CA VAL A 60 -4.33 5.69 3.41
C VAL A 60 -5.68 5.41 2.75
N LEU A 61 -5.67 4.64 1.66
CA LEU A 61 -6.86 4.19 0.96
C LEU A 61 -7.26 2.77 1.36
N LEU A 62 -6.27 1.93 1.65
CA LEU A 62 -6.45 0.54 2.02
C LEU A 62 -5.23 0.07 2.81
N SER A 63 -5.45 -0.76 3.83
CA SER A 63 -4.41 -1.53 4.49
C SER A 63 -4.91 -2.96 4.69
N SER A 64 -4.05 -3.96 4.48
CA SER A 64 -4.42 -5.36 4.70
C SER A 64 -4.59 -5.70 6.18
N GLU A 65 -3.90 -4.97 7.06
CA GLU A 65 -3.99 -5.07 8.52
C GLU A 65 -4.06 -3.66 9.14
N ALA A 66 -4.39 -3.58 10.44
CA ALA A 66 -4.41 -2.30 11.15
C ALA A 66 -3.00 -1.69 11.21
N LEU A 67 -2.89 -0.39 10.87
CA LEU A 67 -1.64 0.34 11.00
C LEU A 67 -1.29 0.61 12.47
N GLN A 68 0.00 0.69 12.76
CA GLN A 68 0.51 1.05 14.08
C GLN A 68 0.93 2.52 14.06
N GLU A 69 0.00 3.41 14.39
CA GLU A 69 0.21 4.86 14.25
C GLU A 69 0.65 5.19 12.80
N ASP A 70 1.82 5.82 12.63
CA ASP A 70 2.43 6.15 11.34
C ASP A 70 3.38 5.05 10.83
N LYS A 71 3.18 3.79 11.24
CA LYS A 71 4.01 2.64 10.85
C LYS A 71 3.21 1.54 10.19
N LEU A 72 3.83 0.92 9.20
CA LEU A 72 3.37 -0.28 8.52
C LEU A 72 3.90 -1.51 9.25
N PRO A 73 3.04 -2.34 9.88
CA PRO A 73 3.46 -3.57 10.51
C PRO A 73 4.11 -4.54 9.52
N GLY A 74 4.81 -5.54 10.06
CA GLY A 74 5.29 -6.67 9.25
C GLY A 74 4.13 -7.41 8.58
N ASN A 75 4.41 -8.08 7.46
CA ASN A 75 3.43 -8.84 6.68
C ASN A 75 2.17 -8.02 6.28
N THR A 76 2.32 -6.70 6.08
CA THR A 76 1.22 -5.80 5.78
C THR A 76 1.46 -5.03 4.49
N ALA A 77 0.40 -4.86 3.70
CA ALA A 77 0.40 -4.01 2.51
C ALA A 77 -0.51 -2.80 2.72
N VAL A 78 -0.09 -1.63 2.24
CA VAL A 78 -0.87 -0.38 2.29
C VAL A 78 -0.87 0.32 0.93
N TRP A 79 -2.01 0.91 0.59
CA TRP A 79 -2.19 1.75 -0.60
C TRP A 79 -2.43 3.19 -0.17
N LEU A 80 -1.62 4.10 -0.71
CA LEU A 80 -1.62 5.52 -0.38
C LEU A 80 -1.92 6.34 -1.63
N THR A 81 -2.58 7.49 -1.48
CA THR A 81 -2.61 8.49 -2.56
C THR A 81 -1.22 9.03 -2.82
N ARG A 82 -0.88 9.24 -4.09
CA ARG A 82 0.25 10.06 -4.51
C ARG A 82 -0.18 11.53 -4.42
N SER A 83 0.66 12.34 -3.79
CA SER A 83 0.55 13.80 -3.78
C SER A 83 1.14 14.39 -5.05
#